data_AF-A0A1P8USU4-F1
#
_entry.id   AF-A0A1P8USU4-F1
#
_cell.length_a   1.000
_cell.length_b   1.000
_cell.length_c   1.000
_cell.angle_alpha   90.00
_cell.angle_beta   90.00
_cell.angle_gamma   90.00
#
_symmetry.space_group_name_H-M   'P 1'
#
loop_
_entity.id
_entity.type
_entity.pdbx_description
1 polymer ?
#
loop_
_entity_poly.entity_id
_entity_poly.type
_entity_poly.pdbx_seq_one_letter_code
_entity_poly.pdbx_strand_id
1 'polypeptide(L)'
;MTPETLTVFTLCFVAGPLLFALILQLGQSLALLLSLALGVVAAALAAIWLQAGGMLFAALALLWFAWVLAIAMLALTLHRRAPQLRRGVTIIGLLATTLPWFGLATARMLMS
;
A
#
# COMPACT_ATOMS: atom_id res chain seq x y z
N MET A 1 15.37 6.03 20.98
CA MET A 1 14.25 6.23 20.04
C MET A 1 12.96 6.28 20.86
N THR A 2 12.02 7.18 20.57
CA THR A 2 10.75 7.21 21.30
C THR A 2 9.81 6.13 20.73
N PRO A 3 8.87 5.61 21.55
CA PRO A 3 7.92 4.56 21.11
C PRO A 3 7.08 4.98 19.89
N GLU A 4 6.80 6.27 19.75
CA GLU A 4 6.07 6.81 18.59
C GLU A 4 6.87 6.67 17.30
N THR A 5 8.17 6.93 17.32
CA THR A 5 9.04 6.79 16.14
C THR A 5 9.10 5.33 15.68
N LEU A 6 9.18 4.39 16.62
CA LEU A 6 9.15 2.96 16.31
C LEU A 6 7.82 2.53 15.70
N THR A 7 6.71 3.09 16.18
CA THR A 7 5.37 2.79 15.66
C THR A 7 5.24 3.25 14.21
N VAL A 8 5.63 4.49 13.92
CA VAL A 8 5.62 5.04 12.55
C VAL A 8 6.57 4.26 11.65
N PHE A 9 7.78 3.95 12.12
CA PHE A 9 8.74 3.14 11.36
C PHE A 9 8.15 1.78 11.00
N THR A 10 7.54 1.09 11.96
CA THR A 10 6.96 -0.25 11.75
C THR A 10 5.78 -0.19 10.79
N LEU A 11 4.89 0.80 10.93
CA LEU A 11 3.79 1.02 9.99
C LEU A 11 4.28 1.28 8.57
N CYS A 12 5.27 2.16 8.41
CA CYS A 12 5.75 2.58 7.09
C CYS A 12 6.60 1.51 6.39
N PHE A 13 7.47 0.79 7.13
CA PHE A 13 8.50 -0.07 6.55
C PHE A 13 8.28 -1.57 6.76
N VAL A 14 7.37 -1.97 7.65
CA VAL A 14 7.13 -3.38 7.98
C VAL A 14 5.72 -3.80 7.57
N ALA A 15 4.69 -3.03 7.95
CA ALA A 15 3.30 -3.42 7.71
C ALA A 15 2.94 -3.50 6.22
N GLY A 16 3.35 -2.51 5.41
CA GLY A 16 3.09 -2.50 3.96
C GLY A 16 3.72 -3.68 3.22
N PRO A 17 5.05 -3.90 3.36
CA PRO A 17 5.74 -5.04 2.74
C PRO A 17 5.18 -6.40 3.18
N LEU A 18 4.84 -6.56 4.47
CA LEU A 18 4.22 -7.79 4.97
C LEU A 18 2.85 -8.03 4.35
N LEU A 19 1.98 -7.02 4.33
CA LEU A 19 0.65 -7.14 3.72
C LEU A 19 0.75 -7.52 2.24
N PHE A 20 1.63 -6.84 1.50
CA PHE A 20 1.89 -7.14 0.09
C PHE A 20 2.39 -8.58 -0.10
N ALA A 21 3.36 -9.02 0.69
CA ALA A 21 3.91 -10.38 0.61
C ALA A 21 2.85 -11.44 0.92
N LEU A 22 2.00 -11.22 1.94
CA LEU A 22 0.90 -12.10 2.28
C LEU A 22 -0.11 -12.21 1.14
N ILE A 23 -0.48 -11.10 0.51
CA ILE A 23 -1.41 -11.11 -0.64
C ILE A 23 -0.81 -11.90 -1.82
N LEU A 24 0.48 -11.76 -2.08
CA LEU A 24 1.15 -12.52 -3.14
C LEU A 24 1.17 -14.03 -2.89
N GLN A 25 1.15 -14.48 -1.62
CA GLN A 25 1.13 -15.89 -1.26
C GLN A 25 -0.22 -16.56 -1.50
N LEU A 26 -1.32 -15.79 -1.51
CA LEU A 26 -2.67 -16.32 -1.75
C LEU A 26 -2.85 -16.89 -3.16
N GLY A 27 -1.92 -16.61 -4.07
CA GLY A 27 -2.00 -17.02 -5.46
C GLY A 27 -3.05 -16.21 -6.22
N GLN A 28 -2.98 -16.24 -7.55
CA GLN A 28 -3.88 -15.44 -8.36
C GLN A 28 -5.19 -16.17 -8.61
N SER A 29 -6.30 -15.53 -8.25
CA SER A 29 -7.66 -15.93 -8.65
C SER A 29 -8.46 -14.71 -9.07
N LEU A 30 -9.51 -14.90 -9.88
CA LEU A 30 -10.41 -13.81 -10.25
C LEU A 30 -11.08 -13.21 -9.01
N ALA A 31 -11.49 -14.06 -8.06
CA ALA A 31 -12.09 -13.64 -6.80
C ALA A 31 -11.15 -12.73 -6.00
N LEU A 32 -9.86 -13.08 -5.91
CA LEU A 32 -8.86 -12.25 -5.23
C LEU A 32 -8.71 -10.89 -5.93
N LEU A 33 -8.58 -10.87 -7.26
CA LEU A 33 -8.47 -9.60 -7.99
C LEU A 33 -9.70 -8.70 -7.82
N LEU A 34 -10.91 -9.28 -7.85
CA LEU A 34 -12.14 -8.55 -7.58
C LEU A 34 -12.20 -8.03 -6.14
N SER A 35 -11.80 -8.85 -5.15
CA SER A 35 -11.74 -8.42 -3.75
C SER A 35 -10.73 -7.29 -3.53
N LEU A 36 -9.58 -7.33 -4.21
CA LEU A 36 -8.58 -6.27 -4.16
C LEU A 36 -9.12 -4.99 -4.79
N ALA A 37 -9.75 -5.07 -5.97
CA ALA A 37 -10.35 -3.92 -6.63
C ALA A 37 -11.45 -3.27 -5.78
N LEU A 38 -12.36 -4.08 -5.23
CA LEU A 38 -13.39 -3.60 -4.31
C LEU A 38 -12.78 -3.00 -3.04
N GLY A 39 -11.75 -3.64 -2.49
CA GLY A 39 -11.02 -3.14 -1.32
C GLY A 39 -10.36 -1.79 -1.56
N VAL A 40 -9.75 -1.59 -2.73
CA VAL A 40 -9.17 -0.29 -3.14
C VAL A 40 -10.26 0.79 -3.17
N VAL A 41 -11.38 0.53 -3.86
CA VAL A 41 -12.48 1.51 -3.98
C VAL A 41 -13.08 1.82 -2.62
N ALA A 42 -13.38 0.80 -1.81
CA ALA A 42 -13.94 0.98 -0.48
C ALA A 42 -12.99 1.78 0.43
N ALA A 43 -11.70 1.46 0.44
CA ALA A 43 -10.71 2.17 1.24
C ALA A 43 -10.53 3.63 0.79
N ALA A 44 -10.53 3.89 -0.52
CA ALA A 44 -10.44 5.25 -1.05
C ALA A 44 -11.68 6.09 -0.70
N LEU A 45 -12.89 5.55 -0.85
CA LEU A 45 -14.13 6.23 -0.47
C LEU A 45 -14.18 6.49 1.04
N ALA A 46 -13.79 5.51 1.85
CA ALA A 46 -13.70 5.67 3.30
C ALA A 46 -12.68 6.76 3.69
N ALA A 47 -11.54 6.84 2.99
CA ALA A 47 -10.54 7.88 3.21
C ALA A 47 -11.12 9.28 2.95
N ILE A 48 -11.85 9.46 1.84
CA ILE A 48 -12.51 10.74 1.51
C ILE A 48 -13.52 11.12 2.58
N TRP A 49 -14.33 10.15 3.04
CA TRP A 49 -15.33 10.40 4.07
C TRP A 49 -14.70 10.80 5.42
N LEU A 50 -13.62 10.12 5.83
CA LEU A 50 -12.88 10.47 7.05
C LEU A 50 -12.15 11.80 6.95
N GLN A 51 -11.67 12.16 5.76
CA GLN A 51 -11.07 13.47 5.51
C GLN A 51 -12.11 14.59 5.72
N ALA A 52 -13.34 14.41 5.21
CA ALA A 52 -14.44 15.34 5.44
C ALA A 52 -14.83 15.44 6.92
N GLY A 53 -14.69 14.36 7.68
CA GLY A 53 -14.87 14.32 9.14
C GLY A 53 -13.71 14.87 9.97
N GLY A 54 -12.65 15.41 9.35
CA GLY A 54 -11.48 15.98 10.03
C GLY A 54 -10.47 14.95 10.55
N MET A 55 -10.66 13.65 10.28
CA MET A 55 -9.79 12.56 10.74
C MET A 55 -8.63 12.32 9.77
N LEU A 56 -7.78 13.33 9.59
CA LEU A 56 -6.70 13.36 8.59
C LEU A 56 -5.75 12.15 8.63
N PHE A 57 -5.31 11.73 9.82
CA PHE A 57 -4.38 10.59 9.95
C PHE A 57 -5.02 9.27 9.54
N ALA A 58 -6.30 9.06 9.89
CA ALA A 58 -7.03 7.85 9.52
C ALA A 58 -7.30 7.81 8.01
N ALA A 59 -7.67 8.95 7.42
CA ALA A 59 -7.82 9.10 5.98
C ALA A 59 -6.52 8.78 5.23
N LEU A 60 -5.39 9.30 5.71
CA LEU A 60 -4.07 9.02 5.13
C LEU A 60 -3.69 7.54 5.24
N ALA A 61 -3.96 6.90 6.38
CA ALA A 61 -3.71 5.48 6.58
C ALA A 61 -4.56 4.59 5.63
N LEU A 62 -5.83 4.93 5.41
CA LEU A 62 -6.70 4.23 4.47
C LEU A 62 -6.29 4.45 3.01
N LEU A 63 -5.86 5.66 2.66
CA LEU A 63 -5.32 5.94 1.34
C LEU A 63 -4.03 5.15 1.07
N TRP A 64 -3.15 5.08 2.07
CA TRP A 64 -1.96 4.23 2.01
C TRP A 64 -2.31 2.74 1.89
N PHE A 65 -3.31 2.27 2.64
CA PHE A 65 -3.78 0.89 2.53
C PHE A 65 -4.33 0.58 1.13
N ALA A 66 -5.16 1.47 0.56
CA ALA A 66 -5.66 1.35 -0.81
C ALA A 66 -4.51 1.27 -1.83
N TRP A 67 -3.46 2.07 -1.65
CA TRP A 67 -2.26 2.03 -2.48
C TRP A 67 -1.56 0.67 -2.44
N VAL A 68 -1.38 0.07 -1.25
CA VAL A 68 -0.76 -1.26 -1.12
C VAL A 68 -1.60 -2.34 -1.82
N LEU A 69 -2.92 -2.31 -1.66
CA LEU A 69 -3.82 -3.25 -2.35
C LEU A 69 -3.72 -3.13 -3.87
N ALA A 70 -3.65 -1.90 -4.39
CA ALA A 70 -3.50 -1.64 -5.83
C ALA A 70 -2.17 -2.20 -6.38
N ILE A 71 -1.06 -2.00 -5.66
CA ILE A 71 0.25 -2.57 -6.03
C ILE A 71 0.19 -4.10 -6.00
N ALA A 72 -0.43 -4.70 -4.98
CA ALA A 72 -0.58 -6.14 -4.89
C ALA A 72 -1.36 -6.71 -6.09
N MET A 73 -2.46 -6.06 -6.46
CA MET A 73 -3.27 -6.41 -7.62
C MET A 73 -2.47 -6.32 -8.93
N LEU A 74 -1.67 -5.25 -9.10
CA LEU A 74 -0.79 -5.08 -10.25
C LEU A 74 0.28 -6.19 -10.30
N ALA A 75 0.93 -6.48 -9.17
CA ALA A 75 1.97 -7.50 -9.08
C ALA A 75 1.42 -8.90 -9.40
N LEU A 76 0.26 -9.28 -8.86
CA LEU A 76 -0.42 -10.53 -9.19
C LEU A 76 -0.73 -10.63 -10.69
N THR A 77 -1.19 -9.53 -11.30
CA THR A 77 -1.51 -9.48 -12.73
C THR A 77 -0.24 -9.63 -13.58
N LEU A 78 0.85 -8.97 -13.20
CA LEU A 78 2.15 -9.05 -13.88
C LEU A 78 2.81 -10.42 -13.71
N HIS A 79 2.69 -11.06 -12.55
CA HIS A 79 3.17 -12.43 -12.34
C HIS A 79 2.53 -13.42 -13.32
N ARG A 80 1.27 -13.17 -13.73
CA ARG A 80 0.60 -13.97 -14.76
C ARG A 80 1.09 -13.68 -16.17
N ARG A 81 1.20 -12.40 -16.51
CA ARG A 81 1.46 -11.95 -17.89
C ARG A 81 2.94 -12.01 -18.27
N ALA A 82 3.82 -11.88 -17.28
CA ALA A 82 5.27 -11.85 -17.47
C ALA A 82 5.96 -12.65 -16.34
N PRO A 83 5.82 -13.99 -16.32
CA PRO A 83 6.39 -14.83 -15.26
C PRO A 83 7.92 -14.68 -15.13
N GLN A 84 8.62 -14.37 -16.22
CA GLN A 84 10.06 -14.08 -16.23
C GLN A 84 10.45 -12.86 -15.39
N LEU A 85 9.53 -11.91 -15.15
CA LEU A 85 9.77 -10.70 -14.36
C LEU A 85 9.36 -10.84 -12.90
N ARG A 86 8.88 -12.02 -12.46
CA ARG A 86 8.28 -12.23 -11.13
C ARG A 86 9.16 -11.73 -9.97
N ARG A 87 10.48 -11.98 -10.02
CA ARG A 87 11.42 -11.50 -8.99
C ARG A 87 11.50 -9.97 -8.97
N GLY A 88 11.66 -9.35 -10.14
CA GLY A 88 11.72 -7.89 -10.27
C GLY A 88 10.43 -7.22 -9.80
N VAL A 89 9.28 -7.74 -10.21
CA VAL A 89 7.95 -7.26 -9.79
C VAL A 89 7.76 -7.36 -8.28
N THR A 90 8.20 -8.45 -7.66
CA THR A 90 8.11 -8.61 -6.20
C THR A 90 8.98 -7.60 -5.47
N ILE A 91 10.25 -7.42 -5.90
CA ILE A 91 11.18 -6.47 -5.27
C ILE A 91 10.67 -5.04 -5.42
N ILE A 92 10.30 -4.64 -6.64
CA ILE A 92 9.75 -3.31 -6.91
C ILE A 92 8.46 -3.09 -6.14
N GLY A 93 7.58 -4.09 -6.06
CA GLY A 93 6.34 -4.02 -5.31
C GLY A 93 6.57 -3.79 -3.81
N LEU A 94 7.51 -4.52 -3.20
CA LEU A 94 7.89 -4.32 -1.79
C LEU A 94 8.37 -2.90 -1.55
N LEU A 95 9.27 -2.37 -2.40
CA LEU A 95 9.76 -1.01 -2.30
C LEU A 95 8.63 0.02 -2.49
N ALA A 96 7.73 -0.24 -3.44
CA ALA A 96 6.63 0.65 -3.79
C ALA A 96 5.60 0.84 -2.66
N THR A 97 5.48 -0.10 -1.72
CA THR A 97 4.60 0.05 -0.54
C THR A 97 5.04 1.18 0.41
N THR A 98 6.32 1.58 0.35
CA THR A 98 6.89 2.63 1.20
C THR A 98 6.91 4.02 0.55
N LEU A 99 6.73 4.08 -0.78
CA LEU A 99 6.84 5.32 -1.57
C LEU A 99 5.95 6.48 -1.10
N PRO A 100 4.68 6.29 -0.71
CA PRO A 100 3.83 7.41 -0.29
C PRO A 100 4.42 8.19 0.90
N TRP A 101 5.09 7.49 1.81
CA TRP A 101 5.71 8.10 2.99
C TRP A 101 6.97 8.91 2.62
N PHE A 102 7.79 8.40 1.70
CA PHE A 102 8.92 9.16 1.16
C PHE A 102 8.45 10.41 0.44
N GLY A 103 7.42 10.31 -0.40
CA GLY A 103 6.84 11.48 -1.08
C GLY A 103 6.33 12.53 -0.08
N LEU A 104 5.65 12.09 0.99
CA LEU A 104 5.17 12.99 2.04
C LEU A 104 6.32 13.64 2.83
N ALA A 105 7.38 12.91 3.13
CA ALA A 105 8.57 13.46 3.79
C ALA A 105 9.27 14.49 2.89
N THR A 106 9.48 14.18 1.61
CA THR A 106 10.08 15.10 0.63
C THR A 106 9.22 16.34 0.45
N ALA A 107 7.89 16.19 0.35
CA ALA A 107 6.98 17.33 0.25
C ALA A 107 7.11 18.26 1.48
N ARG A 108 7.21 17.69 2.69
CA ARG A 108 7.44 18.47 3.90
C ARG A 108 8.78 19.20 3.90
N MET A 109 9.84 18.59 3.36
CA MET A 109 11.16 19.21 3.23
C MET A 109 11.21 20.35 2.21
N LEU A 110 10.41 20.29 1.15
CA LEU A 110 10.34 21.35 0.13
C LEU A 110 9.46 22.53 0.56
N MET A 111 8.53 22.30 1.49
CA MET A 111 7.64 23.32 2.05
C MET A 111 8.20 23.99 3.32
N SER A 112 9.31 23.48 3.86
CA SER A 112 10.04 24.06 4.99
C SER A 112 11.16 24.97 4.53
#